data_AF-A0A661UN24-F1
#
_entry.id   AF-A0A661UN24-F1
#
_cell.length_a   1.000
_cell.length_b   1.000
_cell.length_c   1.000
_cell.angle_alpha   90.00
_cell.angle_beta   90.00
_cell.angle_gamma   90.00
#
_symmetry.space_group_name_H-M   'P 1'
#
loop_
_entity.id
_entity.type
_entity.pdbx_description
1 polymer ?
#
loop_
_entity_poly.entity_id
_entity_poly.type
_entity_poly.pdbx_seq_one_letter_code
_entity_poly.pdbx_strand_id
1 'polypeptide(L)'
;MYKSLQNKFITGAAIDVWYNYQPEPDEQGRKFPASYPFYELENVVLSPHRAASPFNDLNRWDEVIENISRLARKKSDFLNVVELQREY
;
A
#
# COMPACT_ATOMS: atom_id res chain seq x y z
N MET A 1 4.68 -7.56 15.66
CA MET A 1 5.69 -7.01 14.74
C MET A 1 6.61 -5.99 15.42
N TYR A 2 6.14 -4.78 15.78
CA TYR A 2 6.98 -3.72 16.36
C TYR A 2 7.88 -4.20 17.50
N LYS A 3 7.30 -4.79 18.55
CA LYS A 3 8.05 -5.33 19.70
C LYS A 3 9.08 -6.39 19.30
N SER A 4 8.81 -7.19 18.28
CA SER A 4 9.73 -8.22 17.80
C SER A 4 10.96 -7.62 17.11
N LEU A 5 10.79 -6.51 16.38
CA LEU A 5 11.87 -5.77 15.76
C LEU A 5 12.67 -4.97 16.81
N GLN A 6 11.97 -4.30 17.73
CA GLN A 6 12.57 -3.58 18.85
C GLN A 6 13.45 -4.48 19.72
N ASN A 7 12.96 -5.67 20.07
CA ASN A 7 13.69 -6.65 20.87
C ASN A 7 14.65 -7.53 20.03
N LYS A 8 14.79 -7.25 18.73
CA LYS A 8 15.65 -7.99 17.78
C LYS A 8 15.37 -9.50 17.71
N PHE A 9 14.16 -9.95 18.05
CA PHE A 9 13.67 -11.30 17.72
C PHE A 9 13.56 -11.49 16.21
N ILE A 10 13.23 -10.42 15.50
CA ILE A 10 13.37 -10.31 14.05
C ILE A 10 14.57 -9.41 13.79
N THR A 11 15.55 -9.91 13.03
CA THR A 11 16.81 -9.18 12.79
C THR A 11 16.60 -7.88 12.02
N GLY A 12 15.62 -7.82 11.12
CA GLY A 12 15.19 -6.59 10.47
C GLY A 12 13.98 -6.79 9.55
N ALA A 13 13.45 -5.68 9.02
CA ALA A 13 12.31 -5.69 8.10
C ALA A 13 12.38 -4.55 7.08
N ALA A 14 11.83 -4.78 5.89
CA ALA A 14 11.48 -3.74 4.92
C ALA A 14 9.96 -3.67 4.81
N ILE A 15 9.38 -2.48 4.99
CA ILE A 15 7.93 -2.29 5.14
C ILE A 15 7.46 -1.17 4.20
N ASP A 16 6.55 -1.50 3.28
CA ASP A 16 5.97 -0.53 2.33
C ASP A 16 4.57 -0.05 2.72
N VAL A 17 3.77 -0.88 3.38
CA VAL A 17 2.36 -0.59 3.68
C VAL A 17 2.13 -0.25 5.13
N TRP A 18 1.11 0.56 5.36
CA TRP A 18 0.81 1.16 6.65
C TRP A 18 -0.68 1.05 6.98
N TYR A 19 -1.01 1.08 8.28
CA TYR A 19 -2.39 0.92 8.74
C TYR A 19 -3.18 2.23 8.75
N ASN A 20 -2.50 3.37 8.89
CA ASN A 20 -3.16 4.67 8.94
C ASN A 20 -2.91 5.49 7.68
N TYR A 21 -3.93 5.59 6.83
CA TYR A 21 -3.91 6.41 5.61
C TYR A 21 -4.39 7.85 5.82
N GLN A 22 -4.95 8.16 6.99
CA GLN A 22 -5.39 9.50 7.38
C GLN A 22 -4.79 9.87 8.75
N PRO A 23 -3.46 9.95 8.86
CA PRO A 23 -2.81 10.31 10.11
C PRO A 23 -3.11 11.73 10.55
N GLU A 24 -3.53 11.84 11.82
CA GLU A 24 -3.63 13.12 12.52
C GLU A 24 -2.22 13.70 12.78
N PRO A 25 -2.07 15.03 12.74
CA PRO A 25 -0.80 15.67 13.04
C PRO A 25 -0.45 15.56 14.53
N ASP A 26 0.84 15.41 14.84
CA ASP A 26 1.37 15.63 16.18
C ASP A 26 1.49 17.13 16.51
N GLU A 27 2.01 17.45 17.70
CA GLU A 27 2.22 18.84 18.14
C GLU A 27 3.15 19.65 17.22
N GLN A 28 4.00 18.98 16.43
CA GLN A 28 4.90 19.58 15.45
C GLN A 28 4.34 19.55 14.03
N GLY A 29 3.08 19.13 13.84
CA GLY A 29 2.42 19.04 12.54
C GLY A 29 2.82 17.82 11.70
N ARG A 30 3.62 16.89 12.24
CA ARG A 30 4.07 15.68 11.54
C ARG A 30 2.96 14.64 11.57
N LYS A 31 2.83 13.89 10.48
CA LYS A 31 1.81 12.87 10.31
C LYS A 31 2.45 11.49 10.18
N PHE A 32 2.17 10.58 11.11
CA PHE A 32 2.76 9.25 11.12
C PHE A 32 1.75 8.19 10.67
N PRO A 33 2.04 7.41 9.61
CA PRO A 33 1.10 6.41 9.08
C PRO A 33 1.03 5.13 9.93
N ALA A 34 1.73 5.09 11.07
CA ALA A 34 1.77 3.96 12.01
C ALA A 34 1.54 4.44 13.46
N SER A 35 0.91 3.59 14.27
CA SER A 35 0.67 3.85 15.70
C SER A 35 1.90 3.63 16.59
N TYR A 36 2.97 3.03 16.06
CA TYR A 36 4.22 2.78 16.76
C TYR A 36 5.38 3.43 15.99
N PRO A 37 6.46 3.87 16.69
CA PRO A 37 7.54 4.64 16.07
C PRO A 37 8.53 3.73 15.34
N PHE A 38 8.09 3.04 14.28
CA PHE A 38 8.96 2.20 13.44
C PHE A 38 10.15 2.99 12.85
N TYR A 39 10.00 4.31 12.67
CA TYR A 39 11.04 5.20 12.15
C TYR A 39 12.22 5.39 13.12
N GLU A 40 12.09 4.99 14.39
CA GLU A 40 13.17 5.03 15.38
C GLU A 40 14.01 3.74 15.39
N LEU A 41 13.55 2.67 14.73
CA LEU A 41 14.22 1.37 14.74
C LEU A 41 15.29 1.29 13.63
N GLU A 42 16.56 1.12 14.02
CA GLU A 42 17.70 1.03 13.10
C GLU A 42 17.65 -0.20 12.16
N ASN A 43 16.90 -1.24 12.55
CA ASN A 43 16.77 -2.48 11.79
C ASN A 43 15.53 -2.51 10.88
N VAL A 44 14.98 -1.34 10.54
CA VAL A 44 13.78 -1.23 9.71
C VAL A 44 13.99 -0.25 8.56
N VAL A 45 13.68 -0.68 7.33
CA VAL A 45 13.63 0.17 6.14
C VAL A 45 12.18 0.43 5.76
N LEU A 46 11.85 1.70 5.52
CA LEU A 46 10.48 2.18 5.33
C LEU A 46 10.28 2.76 3.94
N SER A 47 9.16 2.44 3.30
CA SER A 47 8.70 3.12 2.09
C SER A 47 7.23 3.54 2.18
N PRO A 48 6.80 4.60 1.47
CA PRO A 48 5.47 5.19 1.66
C PRO A 48 4.42 4.62 0.68
N HIS A 49 4.19 3.31 0.72
CA HIS A 49 3.25 2.57 -0.15
C HIS A 49 3.52 2.81 -1.64
N ARG A 50 4.75 2.51 -2.08
CA ARG A 50 5.24 2.77 -3.44
C ARG A 50 5.80 1.54 -4.14
N ALA A 51 5.74 0.34 -3.54
CA ALA A 51 6.35 -0.86 -4.11
C ALA A 51 5.85 -1.16 -5.53
N ALA A 52 4.56 -0.93 -5.78
CA ALA A 52 3.94 -1.12 -7.09
C ALA A 52 3.74 0.19 -7.86
N SER A 53 4.60 1.21 -7.69
CA SER A 53 4.50 2.50 -8.41
C SER A 53 5.78 2.91 -9.19
N PRO A 54 6.41 2.03 -9.99
CA PRO A 54 7.44 2.46 -10.92
C PRO A 54 6.86 3.40 -12.00
N PHE A 55 7.58 4.49 -12.29
CA PHE A 55 7.17 5.50 -13.27
C PHE A 55 7.39 5.08 -14.74
N ASN A 56 8.07 3.97 -14.99
CA ASN A 56 8.56 3.56 -16.31
C ASN A 56 7.71 2.47 -17.00
N ASP A 57 6.65 1.98 -16.35
CA ASP A 57 5.78 0.95 -16.90
C ASP A 57 4.35 1.48 -16.93
N LEU A 58 3.96 2.08 -18.06
CA LEU A 58 2.62 2.62 -18.26
C LEU A 58 1.61 1.54 -18.66
N ASN A 59 2.06 0.41 -19.20
CA ASN A 59 1.20 -0.65 -19.73
C ASN A 59 0.33 -1.30 -18.63
N ARG A 60 0.73 -1.20 -17.37
CA ARG A 60 -0.10 -1.57 -16.21
C ARG A 60 -1.48 -0.92 -16.15
N TRP A 61 -1.67 0.21 -16.83
CA TRP A 61 -2.95 0.91 -16.90
C TRP A 61 -3.84 0.39 -18.02
N ASP A 62 -3.32 -0.41 -18.96
CA ASP A 62 -4.05 -0.85 -20.15
C ASP A 62 -5.34 -1.59 -19.79
N GLU A 63 -5.29 -2.52 -18.83
CA GLU A 63 -6.47 -3.26 -18.38
C GLU A 63 -7.48 -2.39 -17.63
N VAL A 64 -7.00 -1.39 -16.88
CA VAL A 64 -7.86 -0.39 -16.20
C VAL A 64 -8.60 0.43 -17.24
N ILE A 65 -7.87 0.95 -18.23
CA ILE A 65 -8.41 1.73 -19.36
C ILE A 65 -9.40 0.89 -20.16
N GLU A 66 -9.09 -0.39 -20.40
CA GLU A 66 -9.96 -1.31 -21.14
C GLU A 66 -11.28 -1.58 -20.40
N ASN A 67 -11.24 -1.83 -19.08
CA ASN A 67 -12.45 -2.01 -18.30
C ASN A 67 -13.33 -0.74 -18.29
N ILE A 68 -12.74 0.45 -18.12
CA ILE A 68 -13.45 1.73 -18.22
C ILE A 68 -14.04 1.91 -19.63
N SER A 69 -13.28 1.54 -20.66
CA SER A 69 -13.69 1.57 -22.07
C SER A 69 -14.88 0.66 -22.36
N ARG A 70 -14.93 -0.55 -21.78
CA ARG A 70 -16.08 -1.46 -21.87
C ARG A 70 -17.30 -0.87 -21.19
N LEU A 71 -17.13 -0.33 -19.98
CA LEU A 71 -18.21 0.31 -19.22
C LEU A 71 -18.83 1.48 -20.00
N ALA A 72 -17.99 2.37 -20.56
CA ALA A 72 -18.45 3.51 -21.36
C ALA A 72 -19.26 3.08 -22.60
N ARG A 73 -18.99 1.89 -23.14
CA ARG A 73 -19.73 1.28 -24.27
C ARG A 73 -20.90 0.40 -23.83
N LYS A 74 -21.29 0.44 -22.55
CA LYS A 74 -22.36 -0.38 -21.95
C LYS A 74 -22.15 -1.88 -22.09
N LYS A 75 -20.88 -2.31 -22.16
CA LYS A 75 -20.50 -3.72 -22.10
C LYS A 75 -20.36 -4.17 -20.64
N SER A 76 -20.50 -5.47 -20.41
CA SER A 76 -20.43 -6.10 -19.08
C SER A 76 -19.41 -7.25 -19.00
N ASP A 77 -18.75 -7.58 -20.11
CA ASP A 77 -17.70 -8.59 -20.19
C ASP A 77 -16.35 -8.00 -19.72
N PHE A 78 -16.21 -7.62 -18.45
CA PHE A 78 -14.95 -7.02 -17.95
C PHE A 78 -13.81 -8.06 -17.83
N LEU A 79 -12.55 -7.60 -17.93
CA LEU A 79 -11.36 -8.46 -17.79
C LEU A 79 -11.12 -8.88 -16.33
N ASN A 80 -11.27 -7.96 -15.39
CA ASN A 80 -10.80 -8.09 -14.01
C ASN A 80 -11.97 -8.07 -13.02
N VAL A 81 -12.93 -8.98 -13.20
CA VAL A 81 -14.13 -9.08 -12.35
C VAL A 81 -13.76 -9.67 -10.99
N VAL A 82 -14.03 -8.92 -9.92
CA VAL A 82 -13.82 -9.37 -8.54
C VAL A 82 -15.07 -10.10 -8.04
N GLU A 83 -14.92 -11.35 -7.61
CA GLU A 83 -15.97 -12.13 -6.96
C GLU A 83 -16.09 -11.75 -5.47
N LEU A 84 -16.95 -10.78 -5.16
CA LEU A 84 -17.07 -10.23 -3.79
C LEU A 84 -17.42 -11.28 -2.71
N GLN A 85 -18.10 -12.36 -3.08
CA GLN A 85 -18.48 -13.43 -2.15
C GLN A 85 -17.33 -14.40 -1.86
N ARG A 86 -16.38 -14.49 -2.79
CA ARG A 86 -15.22 -15.38 -2.68
C ARG A 86 -14.08 -14.74 -1.89
N GLU A 87 -14.10 -13.42 -1.73
CA GLU A 87 -13.02 -12.64 -1.12
C GLU A 87 -11.67 -12.88 -1.83
N TYR A 88 -10.61 -13.21 -1.09
CA TYR A 88 -9.25 -13.47 -1.58
C TYR A 88 -8.86 -14.95 -1.43
#